data_AF-S7SQS5-F1
#
_entry.id   AF-S7SQS5-F1
#
_cell.length_a   1.000
_cell.length_b   1.000
_cell.length_c   1.000
_cell.angle_alpha   90.00
_cell.angle_beta   90.00
_cell.angle_gamma   90.00
#
_symmetry.space_group_name_H-M   'P 1'
#
loop_
_entity.id
_entity.type
_entity.pdbx_description
1 polymer ?
#
loop_
_entity_poly.entity_id
_entity_poly.type
_entity_poly.pdbx_seq_one_letter_code
_entity_poly.pdbx_strand_id
1 'polypeptide(L)'
;MSVTMKTYRAIPKLAHEIAHEYCGGRWIAVGGGGYDIWRVVPRAWALLWLEMTGQADVSGPLPDEWRERWQPLSPVALPLEWDDPDDLYPPIPRKAEISEKNAQTVEKALYFIRSQRRAGT
;
A
#
# COMPACT_ATOMS: atom_id res chain seq x y z
N MET A 1 -8.30 3.87 -9.10
CA MET A 1 -7.79 4.27 -7.77
C MET A 1 -6.53 5.08 -7.97
N SER A 2 -6.33 6.16 -7.20
CA SER A 2 -5.11 6.98 -7.25
C SER A 2 -4.38 6.79 -5.92
N VAL A 3 -3.54 5.75 -5.85
CA VAL A 3 -2.79 5.35 -4.64
C VAL A 3 -1.30 5.38 -4.94
N THR A 4 -0.48 5.60 -3.91
CA THR A 4 0.99 5.66 -4.03
C THR A 4 1.65 4.56 -3.21
N MET A 5 2.98 4.49 -3.23
CA MET A 5 3.78 3.60 -2.37
C MET A 5 3.47 3.77 -0.87
N LYS A 6 2.94 4.92 -0.44
CA LYS A 6 2.42 5.11 0.93
C LYS A 6 1.35 4.07 1.30
N THR A 7 0.48 3.69 0.36
CA THR A 7 -0.53 2.65 0.56
C THR A 7 0.09 1.25 0.71
N TYR A 8 1.13 0.96 -0.07
CA TYR A 8 1.88 -0.30 0.00
C TYR A 8 2.77 -0.42 1.26
N ARG A 9 2.97 0.67 2.02
CA ARG A 9 3.52 0.62 3.38
C ARG A 9 2.43 0.38 4.42
N ALA A 10 1.31 1.10 4.30
CA ALA A 10 0.25 1.09 5.30
C ALA A 10 -0.51 -0.25 5.37
N ILE A 11 -0.85 -0.85 4.22
CA ILE A 11 -1.66 -2.08 4.19
C ILE A 11 -0.89 -3.28 4.77
N PRO A 12 0.36 -3.58 4.35
CA PRO A 12 1.13 -4.66 4.94
C PRO A 12 1.31 -4.51 6.44
N LYS A 13 1.61 -3.30 6.92
CA LYS A 13 1.76 -3.02 8.35
C LYS A 13 0.50 -3.39 9.14
N LEU A 14 -0.68 -2.95 8.67
CA LEU A 14 -1.94 -3.28 9.33
C LEU A 14 -2.22 -4.80 9.31
N ALA A 15 -1.98 -5.47 8.18
CA ALA A 15 -2.14 -6.91 8.08
C ALA A 15 -1.18 -7.66 9.01
N HIS A 16 0.05 -7.18 9.16
CA HIS A 16 1.08 -7.73 10.03
C HIS A 16 0.67 -7.61 11.51
N GLU A 17 0.19 -6.44 11.94
CA GLU A 17 -0.33 -6.18 13.29
C GLU A 17 -1.53 -7.08 13.62
N ILE A 18 -2.52 -7.15 12.72
CA ILE A 18 -3.71 -8.00 12.90
C ILE A 18 -3.34 -9.48 12.96
N ALA A 19 -2.39 -9.93 12.13
CA ALA A 19 -1.93 -11.32 12.16
C ALA A 19 -1.23 -11.67 13.48
N HIS A 20 -0.48 -10.74 14.06
CA HIS A 20 0.13 -10.94 15.38
C HIS A 20 -0.91 -11.01 16.48
N GLU A 21 -1.89 -10.09 16.46
CA GLU A 21 -2.92 -10.01 17.48
C GLU A 21 -3.87 -11.21 17.46
N TYR A 22 -4.34 -11.63 16.28
CA TYR A 22 -5.44 -12.59 16.15
C TYR A 22 -5.04 -13.95 15.55
N CYS A 23 -3.91 -14.02 14.84
CA CYS A 23 -3.47 -15.22 14.13
C CYS A 23 -2.15 -15.80 14.66
N GLY A 24 -1.66 -15.32 15.81
CA GLY A 24 -0.38 -15.76 16.39
C GLY A 24 0.81 -15.55 15.45
N GLY A 25 0.81 -14.42 14.74
CA GLY A 25 1.86 -14.02 13.79
C GLY A 25 1.80 -14.73 12.43
N ARG A 26 0.82 -15.62 12.19
CA ARG A 26 0.72 -16.38 10.93
C ARG A 26 -0.06 -15.59 9.89
N TRP A 27 0.58 -15.34 8.76
CA TRP A 27 -0.02 -14.76 7.57
C TRP A 27 0.72 -15.20 6.31
N ILE A 28 0.01 -15.25 5.19
CA ILE A 28 0.54 -15.65 3.88
C ILE A 28 0.23 -14.54 2.89
N ALA A 29 1.27 -13.94 2.33
CA ALA A 29 1.16 -13.02 1.22
C ALA A 29 0.99 -13.79 -0.10
N VAL A 30 0.01 -13.41 -0.92
CA VAL A 30 -0.26 -14.04 -2.21
C VAL A 30 -0.29 -13.02 -3.34
N GLY A 31 0.02 -13.51 -4.53
CA GLY A 31 -0.09 -12.80 -5.81
C GLY A 31 -1.48 -12.20 -6.06
N GLY A 32 -1.51 -11.21 -6.94
CA GLY A 32 -2.75 -10.62 -7.46
C GLY A 32 -2.49 -9.86 -8.76
N GLY A 33 -3.42 -9.01 -9.15
CA GLY A 33 -3.25 -8.11 -10.29
C GLY A 33 -2.18 -7.04 -10.03
N GLY A 34 -1.54 -6.57 -11.10
CA GLY A 34 -0.50 -5.55 -11.07
C GLY A 34 0.17 -5.49 -12.43
N TYR A 35 -0.09 -4.42 -13.19
CA TYR A 35 0.23 -4.38 -14.63
C TYR A 35 1.35 -3.41 -14.98
N ASP A 36 1.70 -2.50 -14.07
CA ASP A 36 2.95 -1.75 -14.16
C ASP A 36 4.08 -2.59 -13.56
N ILE A 37 4.49 -3.60 -14.32
CA ILE A 37 5.43 -4.64 -13.92
C ILE A 37 6.86 -4.11 -13.70
N TRP A 38 7.14 -2.89 -14.16
CA TRP A 38 8.46 -2.27 -14.07
C TRP A 38 8.56 -1.27 -12.93
N ARG A 39 7.59 -0.36 -12.79
CA ARG A 39 7.70 0.77 -11.87
C ARG A 39 6.97 0.54 -10.55
N VAL A 40 5.95 -0.32 -10.52
CA VAL A 40 5.09 -0.49 -9.34
C VAL A 40 5.27 -1.86 -8.71
N VAL A 41 5.06 -2.93 -9.48
CA VAL A 41 5.03 -4.30 -8.94
C VAL A 41 6.29 -4.65 -8.13
N PRO A 42 7.52 -4.36 -8.61
CA PRO A 42 8.73 -4.70 -7.85
C PRO A 42 8.83 -3.97 -6.51
N ARG A 43 8.54 -2.65 -6.48
CA ARG A 43 8.57 -1.86 -5.24
C ARG A 43 7.48 -2.30 -4.26
N ALA A 44 6.25 -2.51 -4.75
CA ALA A 44 5.13 -2.95 -3.93
C ALA A 44 5.39 -4.30 -3.25
N TRP A 45 5.93 -5.28 -3.99
CA TRP A 45 6.27 -6.59 -3.44
C TRP A 45 7.47 -6.54 -2.50
N ALA A 46 8.47 -5.72 -2.80
CA ALA A 46 9.59 -5.51 -1.90
C ALA A 46 9.14 -4.88 -0.57
N LEU A 47 8.28 -3.87 -0.59
CA LEU A 47 7.74 -3.25 0.64
C LEU A 47 6.94 -4.24 1.49
N LEU A 48 6.11 -5.08 0.87
CA LEU A 48 5.41 -6.15 1.56
C LEU A 48 6.40 -7.15 2.20
N TRP A 49 7.41 -7.59 1.46
CA TRP A 49 8.43 -8.50 1.97
C TRP A 49 9.24 -7.91 3.13
N LEU A 50 9.60 -6.63 3.03
CA LEU A 50 10.31 -5.90 4.07
C LEU A 50 9.47 -5.81 5.35
N GLU A 51 8.17 -5.56 5.24
CA GLU A 51 7.26 -5.62 6.39
C GLU A 51 7.22 -7.01 7.01
N MET A 52 7.05 -8.06 6.20
CA MET A 52 7.05 -9.46 6.66
C MET A 52 8.32 -9.88 7.39
N THR A 53 9.44 -9.24 7.09
CA THR A 53 10.75 -9.57 7.65
C THR A 53 11.24 -8.57 8.70
N GLY A 54 10.39 -7.60 9.10
CA GLY A 54 10.74 -6.60 10.12
C GLY A 54 11.78 -5.56 9.66
N GLN A 55 11.91 -5.35 8.35
CA GLN A 55 12.89 -4.46 7.71
C GLN A 55 12.21 -3.31 6.93
N ALA A 56 11.00 -2.90 7.35
CA ALA A 56 10.17 -1.92 6.63
C ALA A 56 10.71 -0.47 6.62
N ASP A 57 11.75 -0.18 7.40
CA ASP A 57 12.36 1.14 7.49
C ASP A 57 13.31 1.42 6.31
N VAL A 58 12.74 1.45 5.11
CA VAL A 58 13.42 1.84 3.87
C VAL A 58 12.89 3.16 3.35
N SER A 59 13.77 4.04 2.92
CA SER A 59 13.43 5.34 2.31
C SER A 59 14.54 5.78 1.35
N GLY A 60 14.24 6.78 0.53
CA GLY A 60 15.21 7.35 -0.41
C GLY A 60 15.46 6.48 -1.64
N PRO A 61 16.68 6.48 -2.20
CA PRO A 61 16.99 5.82 -3.46
C PRO A 61 16.79 4.30 -3.44
N LEU A 62 16.33 3.77 -4.57
CA LEU A 62 16.39 2.34 -4.86
C LEU A 62 17.84 1.91 -5.12
N PRO A 63 18.20 0.64 -4.85
CA PRO A 63 19.53 0.12 -5.15
C PRO A 63 19.91 0.30 -6.62
N ASP A 64 21.06 0.91 -6.88
CA ASP A 64 21.54 1.16 -8.25
C ASP A 64 21.74 -0.15 -9.01
N GLU A 65 22.26 -1.20 -8.36
CA GLU A 65 22.42 -2.53 -8.97
C GLU A 65 21.11 -3.10 -9.52
N TRP A 66 19.99 -2.87 -8.83
CA TRP A 66 18.68 -3.29 -9.33
C TRP A 66 18.28 -2.48 -10.56
N ARG A 67 18.43 -1.15 -10.51
CA ARG A 67 18.11 -0.27 -11.64
C ARG A 67 18.96 -0.59 -12.86
N GLU A 68 20.27 -0.69 -12.71
CA GLU A 68 21.20 -1.02 -13.79
C GLU A 68 20.90 -2.37 -14.44
N ARG A 69 20.54 -3.36 -13.63
CA ARG A 69 20.19 -4.70 -14.11
C ARG A 69 18.91 -4.72 -14.93
N TRP A 70 17.87 -4.00 -14.49
CA TRP A 70 16.53 -4.13 -15.06
C TRP A 70 16.16 -3.02 -16.06
N GLN A 71 16.79 -1.86 -15.98
CA GLN A 71 16.52 -0.74 -16.88
C GLN A 71 16.70 -1.09 -18.37
N PRO A 72 17.71 -1.87 -18.80
CA PRO A 72 17.86 -2.25 -20.21
C PRO A 72 16.70 -3.11 -20.75
N LEU A 73 15.97 -3.78 -19.87
CA LEU A 73 14.81 -4.61 -20.22
C LEU A 73 13.49 -3.84 -20.12
N SER A 74 13.49 -2.72 -19.41
CA SER A 74 12.30 -1.91 -19.20
C SER A 74 12.11 -0.91 -20.36
N PRO A 75 10.93 -0.86 -20.98
CA PRO A 75 10.62 0.15 -21.99
C PRO A 75 10.35 1.55 -21.40
N VAL A 76 10.41 1.68 -20.07
CA VAL A 76 10.14 2.93 -19.33
C VAL A 76 11.28 3.20 -18.35
N ALA A 77 11.45 4.46 -17.96
CA ALA A 77 12.38 4.79 -16.88
C ALA A 77 11.93 4.13 -15.57
N LEU A 78 12.85 3.41 -14.92
CA LEU A 78 12.62 2.84 -13.61
C LEU A 78 12.66 3.95 -12.55
N PRO A 79 11.88 3.82 -11.46
CA PRO A 79 11.87 4.80 -10.39
C PRO A 79 13.25 4.90 -9.74
N LEU A 80 13.62 6.12 -9.32
CA LEU A 80 14.87 6.36 -8.60
C LEU A 80 14.73 6.08 -7.11
N GLU A 81 13.53 6.25 -6.56
CA GLU A 81 13.27 6.23 -5.12
C GLU A 81 12.19 5.21 -4.76
N TRP A 82 12.21 4.82 -3.48
CA TRP A 82 11.18 3.96 -2.88
C TRP A 82 9.80 4.59 -2.95
N ASP A 83 9.71 5.88 -2.63
CA ASP A 83 8.43 6.59 -2.53
C ASP A 83 8.09 7.31 -3.83
N ASP A 84 6.78 7.48 -4.08
CA ASP A 84 6.31 8.27 -5.20
C ASP A 84 6.34 9.77 -4.85
N PRO A 85 6.61 10.66 -5.83
CA PRO A 85 6.59 12.09 -5.58
C PRO A 85 5.17 12.58 -5.25
N ASP A 86 5.07 13.65 -4.47
CA ASP A 86 3.76 14.16 -4.00
C ASP A 86 2.88 14.70 -5.14
N ASP A 87 3.47 15.07 -6.28
CA ASP A 87 2.80 15.56 -7.49
C ASP A 87 2.58 14.48 -8.56
N LEU A 88 2.75 13.20 -8.22
CA LEU A 88 2.54 12.07 -9.15
C LEU A 88 1.18 12.12 -9.87
N TYR A 89 0.14 12.58 -9.19
CA TYR A 89 -1.19 12.73 -9.75
C TYR A 89 -1.58 14.20 -9.88
N PRO A 90 -2.27 14.58 -10.96
CA PRO A 90 -2.86 15.90 -11.03
C PRO A 90 -3.86 16.08 -9.88
N PRO A 91 -4.01 17.30 -9.34
CA PRO A 91 -4.99 17.58 -8.31
C PRO A 91 -6.38 17.11 -8.76
N ILE A 92 -7.02 16.26 -7.95
CA ILE A 92 -8.36 15.73 -8.23
C ILE A 92 -9.38 16.81 -7.81
N PRO A 93 -10.11 17.46 -8.74
CA PRO A 93 -10.95 18.62 -8.40
C PRO A 93 -12.04 18.29 -7.36
N ARG A 94 -12.58 17.07 -7.41
CA ARG A 94 -13.65 16.59 -6.52
C ARG A 94 -13.13 15.75 -5.34
N LYS A 95 -11.86 15.92 -4.94
CA LYS A 95 -11.24 15.12 -3.87
C LYS A 95 -12.00 15.21 -2.54
N ALA A 96 -12.50 16.39 -2.19
CA ALA A 96 -13.28 16.61 -0.97
C ALA A 96 -14.59 15.80 -0.99
N GLU A 97 -15.39 15.92 -2.04
CA GLU A 97 -16.63 15.15 -2.23
C GLU A 97 -16.39 13.64 -2.21
N ILE A 98 -15.32 13.18 -2.88
CA ILE A 98 -14.95 11.75 -2.88
C ILE A 98 -14.61 11.28 -1.47
N SER A 99 -13.85 12.09 -0.71
CA SER A 99 -13.45 11.75 0.65
C SER A 99 -14.65 11.68 1.60
N GLU A 100 -15.57 12.64 1.49
CA GLU A 100 -16.83 12.64 2.26
C GLU A 100 -17.69 11.42 1.92
N LYS A 101 -17.85 11.13 0.63
CA LYS A 101 -18.60 9.95 0.18
C LYS A 101 -17.97 8.65 0.69
N ASN A 102 -16.64 8.53 0.63
CA ASN A 102 -15.91 7.39 1.17
C ASN A 102 -16.15 7.24 2.68
N ALA A 103 -16.13 8.34 3.45
CA ALA A 103 -16.39 8.34 4.88
C ALA A 103 -17.82 7.87 5.19
N GLN A 104 -18.83 8.36 4.47
CA GLN A 104 -20.21 7.92 4.60
C GLN A 104 -20.38 6.43 4.23
N THR A 105 -19.68 5.95 3.19
CA THR A 105 -19.69 4.52 2.83
C THR A 105 -19.10 3.67 3.94
N VAL A 106 -17.97 4.09 4.54
CA VAL A 106 -17.36 3.38 5.68
C VAL A 106 -18.30 3.39 6.90
N GLU A 107 -18.94 4.52 7.21
CA GLU A 107 -19.90 4.61 8.32
C GLU A 107 -21.05 3.61 8.15
N LYS A 108 -21.65 3.56 6.95
CA LYS A 108 -22.74 2.62 6.63
C LYS A 108 -22.27 1.18 6.73
N ALA A 109 -21.08 0.85 6.21
CA ALA A 109 -20.52 -0.50 6.28
C ALA A 109 -20.27 -0.94 7.74
N LEU A 110 -19.87 -0.01 8.61
CA LEU A 110 -19.58 -0.28 10.02
C LEU A 110 -20.80 -0.15 10.94
N TYR A 111 -21.97 0.26 10.43
CA TYR A 111 -23.14 0.58 11.25
C TYR A 111 -23.53 -0.55 12.20
N PHE A 112 -23.66 -1.78 11.68
CA PHE A 112 -24.07 -2.95 12.48
C PHE A 112 -23.05 -3.30 13.58
N ILE A 113 -21.76 -3.19 13.29
CA ILE A 113 -20.69 -3.47 14.26
C ILE A 113 -20.71 -2.43 15.38
N ARG A 114 -20.89 -1.15 15.03
CA ARG A 114 -20.89 -0.04 15.99
C ARG A 114 -22.16 0.00 16.84
N SER A 115 -23.32 -0.34 16.27
CA SER A 115 -24.59 -0.38 17.01
C SER A 115 -24.61 -1.53 18.03
N GLN A 116 -24.11 -2.71 17.67
CA GLN A 116 -23.98 -3.85 18.60
C GLN A 116 -23.02 -3.54 19.75
N ARG A 117 -21.88 -2.87 19.49
CA ARG A 117 -20.96 -2.42 20.57
C ARG A 117 -21.58 -1.43 21.56
N ARG A 118 -22.56 -0.62 21.13
CA ARG A 118 -23.25 0.34 22.01
C ARG A 118 -24.37 -0.29 22.84
N ALA A 119 -24.93 -1.42 22.39
CA ALA A 119 -26.00 -2.13 23.09
C ALA A 119 -25.49 -3.19 24.08
N GLY A 120 -24.21 -3.57 24.00
CA GLY A 120 -23.55 -4.56 24.87
C GLY A 120 -22.80 -3.97 26.08
N THR A 121 -22.98 -2.67 26.35
CA THR A 121 -22.61 -1.97 27.60
C THR A 121 -23.87 -1.54 28.31
#